data_AF-A0A968L4Z8-F1
#
_entry.id   AF-A0A968L4Z8-F1
#
_cell.length_a   1.000
_cell.length_b   1.000
_cell.length_c   1.000
_cell.angle_alpha   90.00
_cell.angle_beta   90.00
_cell.angle_gamma   90.00
#
_symmetry.space_group_name_H-M   'P 1'
#
loop_
_entity.id
_entity.type
_entity.pdbx_description
1 polymer ?
#
loop_
_entity_poly.entity_id
_entity_poly.type
_entity_poly.pdbx_seq_one_letter_code
_entity_poly.pdbx_strand_id
1 'polypeptide(L)'
;MPVRRDERGMAVATMVVLLILVALAIVMGRGVVQSGLGLDQRAVTEANLRRISEALVQYASLNRRLPCPASGNLDTGDANPDTATTACAAADGTVPWRSLALERKAALDGWGRKISYRVFGGAGGFTQADGVSMTLCNSSLDPPLDSALDANSLCKAANATTVVPPNTPKQFLDARGNMLVVQELGTARNGNAFVLISHGESGLGAWAAEGGARSEMPNAAGKEYTNAQAGGTYWIESRSDNTVSPAATAHFDDGVVYKPFADFVKDVKLAERAWGNPFGSTTFTAATIAAAGGDATQFNTGRSTLNFGSFTVTAFGDTARNVGFDRNVGTGIGSIGTGSNSETTATMNRATNEGLRFQFTQVGRYLGVTLSRFGDQSGERERVSFDFVIGGSTVRVTKMACRSGDGRVNFTINPGGNFDEVTIEPRLTEYFNYNSTLIVAAIATCPSTNATCTAPGAIASENCP
;
A
#
# COMPACT_ATOMS: atom_id res chain seq x y z
N MET A 1 42.46 61.65 59.01
CA MET A 1 41.38 61.21 58.09
C MET A 1 40.88 59.86 58.57
N PRO A 2 39.58 59.69 58.91
CA PRO A 2 39.05 58.39 59.30
C PRO A 2 38.70 57.61 58.02
N VAL A 3 39.33 56.46 57.80
CA VAL A 3 38.86 55.52 56.78
C VAL A 3 37.88 54.58 57.48
N ARG A 4 36.60 54.68 57.10
CA ARG A 4 35.46 53.92 57.63
C ARG A 4 35.71 52.41 57.52
N ARG A 5 35.40 51.67 58.59
CA ARG A 5 35.46 50.20 58.67
C ARG A 5 34.25 49.49 58.01
N ASP A 6 33.27 50.24 57.49
CA ASP A 6 32.00 49.69 56.97
C ASP A 6 32.06 49.17 55.52
N GLU A 7 33.11 49.44 54.75
CA GLU A 7 33.16 49.07 53.33
C GLU A 7 33.68 47.63 53.08
N ARG A 8 34.38 47.03 54.06
CA ARG A 8 34.91 45.65 53.91
C ARG A 8 33.88 44.57 54.25
N GLY A 9 32.89 44.87 55.09
CA GLY A 9 31.81 43.93 55.42
C GLY A 9 30.79 43.77 54.29
N MET A 10 30.48 44.87 53.59
CA MET A 10 29.50 44.88 52.50
C MET A 10 30.00 44.13 51.26
N ALA A 11 31.28 44.30 50.89
CA ALA A 11 31.86 43.63 49.72
C ALA A 11 32.00 42.10 49.91
N VAL A 12 32.25 41.63 51.13
CA VAL A 12 32.33 40.19 51.42
C VAL A 12 30.93 39.58 51.46
N ALA A 13 29.96 40.26 52.08
CA ALA A 13 28.57 39.77 52.11
C ALA A 13 27.95 39.68 50.71
N THR A 14 28.19 40.67 49.83
CA THR A 14 27.68 40.64 48.44
C THR A 14 28.33 39.53 47.62
N MET A 15 29.64 39.29 47.79
CA MET A 15 30.33 38.18 47.13
C MET A 15 29.80 36.80 47.60
N VAL A 16 29.55 36.63 48.90
CA VAL A 16 29.00 35.36 49.43
C VAL A 16 27.58 35.12 48.92
N VAL A 17 26.71 36.14 48.90
CA VAL A 17 25.35 36.02 48.37
C VAL A 17 25.38 35.74 46.86
N LEU A 18 26.26 36.40 46.10
CA LEU A 18 26.40 36.14 44.66
C LEU A 18 26.83 34.70 44.38
N LEU A 19 27.78 34.17 45.15
CA LEU A 19 28.24 32.79 45.01
C LEU A 19 27.14 31.78 45.37
N ILE A 20 26.33 32.07 46.40
CA ILE A 20 25.18 31.24 46.76
C ILE A 20 24.13 31.25 45.63
N LEU A 21 23.85 32.41 45.03
CA LEU A 21 22.92 32.52 43.92
C LEU A 21 23.43 31.80 42.66
N VAL A 22 24.72 31.87 42.36
CA VAL A 22 25.34 31.13 41.25
C VAL A 22 25.28 29.62 41.52
N ALA A 23 25.56 29.17 42.75
CA ALA A 23 25.44 27.76 43.13
C ALA A 23 24.00 27.26 43.01
N LEU A 24 23.02 28.04 43.46
CA LEU A 24 21.58 27.73 43.30
C LEU A 24 21.17 27.71 41.82
N ALA A 25 21.66 28.65 41.00
CA ALA A 25 21.39 28.68 39.56
C ALA A 25 21.98 27.46 38.84
N ILE A 26 23.18 27.00 39.22
CA ILE A 26 23.80 25.79 38.67
C ILE A 26 23.01 24.54 39.10
N VAL A 27 22.56 24.46 40.36
CA VAL A 27 21.76 23.32 40.86
C VAL A 27 20.40 23.26 40.17
N MET A 28 19.71 24.40 39.97
CA MET A 28 18.44 24.44 39.22
C MET A 28 18.62 24.21 37.72
N GLY A 29 19.73 24.68 37.13
CA GLY A 29 20.03 24.49 35.70
C GLY A 29 20.33 23.05 35.31
N ARG A 30 20.80 22.21 36.24
CA ARG A 30 21.10 20.79 35.97
C ARG A 30 19.88 19.95 35.58
N GLY A 31 18.69 20.25 36.10
CA GLY A 31 17.46 19.53 35.75
C GLY A 31 16.92 19.84 34.34
N VAL A 32 17.15 21.06 33.84
CA VAL A 32 16.64 21.50 32.53
C VAL A 32 17.51 21.02 31.37
N VAL A 33 18.84 20.97 31.54
CA VAL A 33 19.78 20.55 30.48
C VAL A 33 19.70 19.04 30.20
N GLN A 34 19.50 18.21 31.23
CA GLN A 34 19.39 16.76 31.05
C GLN A 34 18.12 16.36 30.30
N SER A 35 17.03 17.11 30.48
CA SER A 35 15.75 16.86 29.80
C SER A 35 15.81 17.14 28.29
N GLY A 36 16.62 18.11 27.85
CA GLY A 36 16.78 18.46 26.43
C GLY A 36 17.58 17.43 25.63
N LEU A 37 18.70 16.93 26.19
CA LEU A 37 19.56 15.95 25.52
C LEU A 37 18.82 14.63 25.23
N GLY A 38 17.99 14.15 26.16
CA GLY A 38 17.22 12.91 25.97
C GLY A 38 16.14 13.01 24.89
N LEU A 39 15.52 14.19 24.71
CA LEU A 39 14.57 14.43 23.63
C LEU A 39 15.26 14.44 22.26
N ASP A 40 16.45 15.06 22.18
CA ASP A 40 17.24 15.10 20.95
C ASP A 40 17.70 13.70 20.52
N GLN A 41 18.17 12.86 21.44
CA GLN A 41 18.59 11.47 21.14
C GLN A 41 17.43 10.62 20.60
N ARG A 42 16.24 10.78 21.16
CA ARG A 42 15.04 10.07 20.70
C ARG A 42 14.61 10.53 19.32
N ALA A 43 14.63 11.83 19.07
CA ALA A 43 14.33 12.39 17.74
C ALA A 43 15.33 11.90 16.69
N VAL A 44 16.62 11.82 17.02
CA VAL A 44 17.65 11.23 16.14
C VAL A 44 17.36 9.76 15.85
N THR A 45 16.99 8.99 16.89
CA THR A 45 16.65 7.57 16.75
C THR A 45 15.47 7.37 15.80
N GLU A 46 14.37 8.10 16.00
CA GLU A 46 13.18 8.02 15.14
C GLU A 46 13.49 8.40 13.70
N ALA A 47 14.26 9.47 13.48
CA ALA A 47 14.68 9.90 12.15
C ALA A 47 15.53 8.82 11.45
N ASN A 48 16.43 8.17 12.17
CA ASN A 48 17.28 7.10 11.63
C ASN A 48 16.45 5.83 11.34
N LEU A 49 15.55 5.42 12.23
CA LEU A 49 14.64 4.28 12.00
C LEU A 49 13.79 4.47 10.74
N ARG A 50 13.29 5.69 10.49
CA ARG A 50 12.57 6.03 9.26
C ARG A 50 13.47 5.91 8.02
N ARG A 51 14.68 6.49 8.05
CA ARG A 51 15.64 6.40 6.94
C ARG A 51 16.01 4.96 6.60
N ILE A 52 16.22 4.12 7.63
CA ILE A 52 16.53 2.70 7.44
C ILE A 52 15.33 1.98 6.81
N SER A 53 14.12 2.26 7.28
CA SER A 53 12.89 1.68 6.72
C SER A 53 12.73 2.01 5.24
N GLU A 54 12.99 3.26 4.84
CA GLU A 54 12.98 3.69 3.44
C GLU A 54 14.06 3.00 2.62
N ALA A 55 15.28 2.86 3.16
CA ALA A 55 16.37 2.16 2.48
C ALA A 55 16.08 0.66 2.27
N LEU A 56 15.42 0.00 3.24
CA LEU A 56 14.98 -1.40 3.10
C LEU A 56 13.96 -1.56 1.97
N VAL A 57 13.01 -0.62 1.83
CA VAL A 57 12.06 -0.58 0.71
C VAL A 57 12.80 -0.40 -0.62
N GLN A 58 13.74 0.54 -0.71
CA GLN A 58 14.52 0.78 -1.93
C GLN A 58 15.35 -0.45 -2.31
N TYR A 59 16.05 -1.05 -1.34
CA TYR A 59 16.85 -2.26 -1.55
C TYR A 59 15.98 -3.39 -2.11
N ALA A 60 14.82 -3.63 -1.49
CA ALA A 60 13.93 -4.70 -1.91
C ALA A 60 13.24 -4.45 -3.26
N SER A 61 13.01 -3.19 -3.64
CA SER A 61 12.50 -2.83 -4.97
C SER A 61 13.46 -3.25 -6.08
N LEU A 62 14.77 -3.17 -5.82
CA LEU A 62 15.82 -3.52 -6.78
C LEU A 62 16.18 -5.01 -6.74
N ASN A 63 16.28 -5.57 -5.54
CA ASN A 63 16.80 -6.92 -5.33
C ASN A 63 15.71 -7.99 -5.21
N ARG A 64 14.43 -7.58 -5.12
CA ARG A 64 13.26 -8.47 -4.94
C ARG A 64 13.39 -9.37 -3.69
N ARG A 65 14.21 -8.95 -2.73
CA ARG A 65 14.46 -9.56 -1.42
C ARG A 65 14.87 -8.50 -0.41
N LEU A 66 14.74 -8.79 0.87
CA LEU A 66 15.38 -8.03 1.95
C LEU A 66 16.82 -8.51 2.18
N PRO A 67 17.73 -7.65 2.67
CA PRO A 67 19.09 -8.07 2.99
C PRO A 67 19.10 -8.92 4.27
N CYS A 68 20.10 -9.79 4.41
CA CYS A 68 20.41 -10.39 5.70
C CYS A 68 20.96 -9.32 6.66
N PRO A 69 20.74 -9.46 7.98
CA PRO A 69 21.36 -8.56 8.94
C PRO A 69 22.89 -8.62 8.88
N ALA A 70 23.53 -7.50 9.19
CA ALA A 70 24.97 -7.45 9.39
C ALA A 70 25.34 -8.06 10.74
N SER A 71 26.58 -8.53 10.85
CA SER A 71 27.08 -9.05 12.12
C SER A 71 27.27 -7.92 13.13
N GLY A 72 26.59 -7.98 14.28
CA GLY A 72 26.62 -6.90 15.26
C GLY A 72 27.99 -6.70 15.93
N ASN A 73 28.76 -7.78 16.07
CA ASN A 73 30.12 -7.77 16.62
C ASN A 73 31.17 -7.17 15.68
N LEU A 74 30.84 -6.92 14.41
CA LEU A 74 31.72 -6.32 13.42
C LEU A 74 31.17 -4.96 12.98
N ASP A 75 32.05 -4.05 12.59
CA ASP A 75 31.68 -2.73 12.06
C ASP A 75 31.92 -2.63 10.54
N THR A 76 31.58 -3.69 9.81
CA THR A 76 31.72 -3.73 8.35
C THR A 76 30.55 -3.06 7.65
N GLY A 77 29.34 -3.26 8.18
CA GLY A 77 28.08 -2.75 7.63
C GLY A 77 27.49 -3.60 6.52
N ASP A 78 28.07 -4.75 6.22
CA ASP A 78 27.65 -5.62 5.12
C ASP A 78 26.60 -6.64 5.58
N ALA A 79 25.60 -6.88 4.74
CA ALA A 79 24.67 -8.00 4.91
C ALA A 79 25.45 -9.31 5.00
N ASN A 80 25.04 -10.22 5.90
CA ASN A 80 25.80 -11.46 6.13
C ASN A 80 24.93 -12.73 5.95
N PRO A 81 25.05 -13.43 4.81
CA PRO A 81 25.79 -13.05 3.60
C PRO A 81 25.07 -11.95 2.78
N ASP A 82 25.79 -11.24 1.90
CA ASP A 82 25.21 -10.28 0.95
C ASP A 82 24.80 -10.94 -0.37
N THR A 83 24.15 -12.08 -0.25
CA THR A 83 23.59 -12.84 -1.37
C THR A 83 22.20 -13.36 -1.00
N ALA A 84 21.42 -13.74 -1.99
CA ALA A 84 20.15 -14.41 -1.76
C ALA A 84 20.36 -15.71 -0.98
N THR A 85 19.71 -15.85 0.17
CA THR A 85 19.87 -17.01 1.05
C THR A 85 18.61 -17.25 1.88
N THR A 86 18.37 -18.51 2.23
CA THR A 86 17.36 -18.91 3.22
C THR A 86 17.90 -18.86 4.65
N ALA A 87 19.21 -18.75 4.84
CA ALA A 87 19.87 -18.72 6.15
C ALA A 87 20.85 -17.55 6.24
N CYS A 88 20.50 -16.55 7.06
CA CYS A 88 21.41 -15.47 7.42
C CYS A 88 22.37 -15.93 8.52
N ALA A 89 23.62 -15.48 8.45
CA ALA A 89 24.65 -15.84 9.44
C ALA A 89 24.50 -15.08 10.76
N ALA A 90 23.81 -13.93 10.77
CA ALA A 90 23.61 -13.09 11.95
C ALA A 90 22.13 -12.75 12.15
N ALA A 91 21.29 -13.74 12.51
CA ALA A 91 19.84 -13.53 12.65
C ALA A 91 19.44 -12.51 13.73
N ASP A 92 20.25 -12.34 14.80
CA ASP A 92 20.11 -11.30 15.83
C ASP A 92 20.94 -10.03 15.54
N GLY A 93 21.40 -9.88 14.30
CA GLY A 93 22.33 -8.85 13.87
C GLY A 93 21.76 -7.43 13.79
N THR A 94 22.52 -6.56 13.12
CA THR A 94 22.25 -5.13 13.01
C THR A 94 21.94 -4.73 11.58
N VAL A 95 21.51 -3.48 11.40
CA VAL A 95 21.25 -2.90 10.10
C VAL A 95 22.51 -2.98 9.21
N PRO A 96 22.43 -3.59 8.00
CA PRO A 96 23.53 -3.67 7.06
C PRO A 96 23.66 -2.36 6.28
N TRP A 97 24.15 -1.31 6.96
CA TRP A 97 24.17 0.05 6.44
C TRP A 97 24.94 0.20 5.13
N ARG A 98 26.02 -0.54 4.92
CA ARG A 98 26.80 -0.48 3.68
C ARG A 98 26.03 -1.11 2.52
N SER A 99 25.45 -2.29 2.72
CA SER A 99 24.59 -2.94 1.71
C SER A 99 23.32 -2.14 1.42
N LEU A 100 22.84 -1.33 2.37
CA LEU A 100 21.72 -0.40 2.19
C LEU A 100 22.13 0.97 1.63
N ALA A 101 23.41 1.19 1.31
CA ALA A 101 23.96 2.46 0.86
C ALA A 101 23.65 3.64 1.82
N LEU A 102 23.56 3.36 3.11
CA LEU A 102 23.41 4.34 4.18
C LEU A 102 24.76 4.73 4.75
N GLU A 103 24.85 5.95 5.27
CA GLU A 103 25.98 6.32 6.11
C GLU A 103 25.95 5.51 7.41
N ARG A 104 27.12 5.11 7.92
CA ARG A 104 27.26 4.39 9.20
C ARG A 104 26.48 5.05 10.34
N LYS A 105 26.51 6.39 10.44
CA LYS A 105 25.81 7.15 11.49
C LYS A 105 24.28 6.99 11.42
N ALA A 106 23.72 6.76 10.24
CA ALA A 106 22.28 6.55 10.08
C ALA A 106 21.82 5.18 10.61
N ALA A 107 22.74 4.24 10.85
CA ALA A 107 22.46 2.94 11.46
C ALA A 107 22.74 2.87 12.96
N LEU A 108 23.01 4.03 13.58
CA LEU A 108 23.11 4.16 15.03
C LEU A 108 21.85 4.83 15.59
N ASP A 109 21.48 4.48 16.80
CA ASP A 109 20.49 5.21 17.58
C ASP A 109 21.08 6.52 18.16
N GLY A 110 20.25 7.30 18.84
CA GLY A 110 20.65 8.58 19.43
C GLY A 110 21.72 8.47 20.52
N TRP A 111 21.92 7.28 21.08
CA TRP A 111 22.95 6.99 22.07
C TRP A 111 24.23 6.41 21.44
N GLY A 112 24.28 6.32 20.12
CA GLY A 112 25.45 5.85 19.39
C GLY A 112 25.60 4.32 19.38
N ARG A 113 24.51 3.57 19.59
CA ARG A 113 24.51 2.09 19.52
C ARG A 113 23.88 1.63 18.22
N LYS A 114 24.26 0.46 17.72
CA LYS A 114 23.74 -0.04 16.45
C LYS A 114 22.26 -0.40 16.57
N ILE A 115 21.47 0.01 15.58
CA ILE A 115 20.09 -0.42 15.43
C ILE A 115 20.05 -1.89 15.03
N SER A 116 19.31 -2.68 15.80
CA SER A 116 19.09 -4.10 15.51
C SER A 116 18.03 -4.25 14.41
N TYR A 117 18.24 -5.23 13.53
CA TYR A 117 17.37 -5.50 12.38
C TYR A 117 16.99 -6.97 12.35
N ARG A 118 15.70 -7.24 12.17
CA ARG A 118 15.12 -8.57 12.10
C ARG A 118 14.36 -8.71 10.80
N VAL A 119 14.57 -9.84 10.14
CA VAL A 119 13.93 -10.19 8.88
C VAL A 119 13.45 -11.63 8.96
N PHE A 120 12.30 -11.90 8.36
CA PHE A 120 11.78 -13.26 8.29
C PHE A 120 12.68 -14.10 7.37
N GLY A 121 13.41 -15.06 7.93
CA GLY A 121 14.32 -15.96 7.21
C GLY A 121 13.70 -17.34 6.92
N GLY A 122 14.51 -18.29 6.46
CA GLY A 122 14.11 -19.66 6.14
C GLY A 122 13.70 -19.87 4.68
N ALA A 123 13.19 -21.06 4.37
CA ALA A 123 12.80 -21.46 3.00
C ALA A 123 11.60 -20.66 2.44
N GLY A 124 10.78 -20.05 3.29
CA GLY A 124 9.75 -19.06 2.90
C GLY A 124 10.14 -17.62 3.21
N GLY A 125 11.40 -17.39 3.57
CA GLY A 125 11.89 -16.11 4.07
C GLY A 125 11.91 -15.01 3.02
N PHE A 126 12.17 -13.79 3.47
CA PHE A 126 12.30 -12.60 2.64
C PHE A 126 13.73 -12.33 2.18
N THR A 127 14.71 -13.10 2.64
CA THR A 127 16.12 -12.96 2.27
C THR A 127 16.56 -13.83 1.10
N GLN A 128 15.71 -14.77 0.68
CA GLN A 128 15.95 -15.59 -0.51
C GLN A 128 15.66 -14.82 -1.80
N ALA A 129 16.07 -15.38 -2.95
CA ALA A 129 15.76 -14.79 -4.24
C ALA A 129 14.24 -14.71 -4.42
N ASP A 130 13.77 -13.55 -4.90
CA ASP A 130 12.34 -13.26 -5.08
C ASP A 130 11.49 -13.38 -3.80
N GLY A 131 12.10 -13.46 -2.62
CA GLY A 131 11.43 -13.79 -1.36
C GLY A 131 10.27 -12.85 -1.00
N VAL A 132 10.36 -11.57 -1.38
CA VAL A 132 9.30 -10.57 -1.15
C VAL A 132 8.39 -10.35 -2.34
N SER A 133 8.66 -11.02 -3.47
CA SER A 133 7.91 -10.76 -4.70
C SER A 133 6.65 -11.60 -4.79
N MET A 134 5.53 -10.90 -4.93
CA MET A 134 4.23 -11.50 -5.21
C MET A 134 3.84 -11.36 -6.68
N THR A 135 4.73 -10.93 -7.57
CA THR A 135 4.35 -10.64 -8.96
C THR A 135 3.83 -11.85 -9.73
N LEU A 136 4.24 -13.05 -9.32
CA LEU A 136 3.74 -14.33 -9.87
C LEU A 136 2.51 -14.86 -9.12
N CYS A 137 2.05 -14.20 -8.06
CA CYS A 137 0.77 -14.51 -7.45
C CYS A 137 -0.35 -13.86 -8.25
N ASN A 138 -1.43 -14.61 -8.42
CA ASN A 138 -2.60 -14.20 -9.17
C ASN A 138 -3.77 -13.87 -8.24
N SER A 139 -4.07 -12.58 -8.09
CA SER A 139 -5.20 -12.10 -7.28
C SER A 139 -6.56 -12.41 -7.88
N SER A 140 -6.62 -12.84 -9.14
CA SER A 140 -7.86 -13.19 -9.83
C SER A 140 -8.27 -14.65 -9.64
N LEU A 141 -7.56 -15.43 -8.82
CA LEU A 141 -7.90 -16.84 -8.55
C LEU A 141 -8.70 -16.96 -7.25
N ASP A 142 -9.72 -17.82 -7.28
CA ASP A 142 -10.26 -18.44 -6.06
C ASP A 142 -9.49 -19.73 -5.71
N PRO A 143 -9.34 -20.10 -4.42
CA PRO A 143 -8.55 -21.27 -4.03
C PRO A 143 -9.24 -22.63 -4.33
N PRO A 144 -8.52 -23.65 -4.90
CA PRO A 144 -7.39 -23.52 -5.83
C PRO A 144 -7.47 -24.40 -7.10
N LEU A 145 -6.74 -23.97 -8.14
CA LEU A 145 -6.28 -24.76 -9.30
C LEU A 145 -4.89 -25.43 -9.07
N ASP A 146 -4.10 -24.97 -8.08
CA ASP A 146 -2.95 -25.69 -7.48
C ASP A 146 -2.68 -25.16 -6.06
N SER A 147 -2.73 -26.03 -5.05
CA SER A 147 -2.43 -25.66 -3.66
C SER A 147 -0.94 -25.61 -3.33
N ALA A 148 -0.09 -26.19 -4.18
CA ALA A 148 1.35 -26.23 -3.97
C ALA A 148 2.02 -24.97 -4.53
N LEU A 149 2.86 -24.35 -3.71
CA LEU A 149 3.85 -23.37 -4.13
C LEU A 149 5.05 -24.07 -4.78
N ASP A 150 6.02 -23.30 -5.26
CA ASP A 150 7.32 -23.87 -5.65
C ASP A 150 8.14 -24.33 -4.42
N ALA A 151 9.34 -24.87 -4.68
CA ALA A 151 10.22 -25.38 -3.62
C ALA A 151 10.69 -24.32 -2.61
N ASN A 152 10.55 -23.03 -2.94
CA ASN A 152 10.94 -21.88 -2.12
C ASN A 152 9.73 -21.14 -1.53
N SER A 153 8.55 -21.78 -1.54
CA SER A 153 7.29 -21.17 -1.11
C SER A 153 6.97 -19.86 -1.85
N LEU A 154 7.31 -19.78 -3.14
CA LEU A 154 6.96 -18.70 -4.04
C LEU A 154 5.82 -19.12 -4.97
N CYS A 155 5.09 -18.13 -5.48
CA CYS A 155 4.08 -18.36 -6.51
C CYS A 155 4.75 -18.81 -7.82
N LYS A 156 4.26 -19.90 -8.40
CA LYS A 156 4.77 -20.47 -9.65
C LYS A 156 4.46 -19.54 -10.83
N ALA A 157 5.36 -19.48 -11.80
CA ALA A 157 5.06 -18.83 -13.08
C ALA A 157 3.99 -19.62 -13.86
N ALA A 158 3.38 -18.95 -14.85
CA ALA A 158 2.58 -19.63 -15.87
C ALA A 158 3.44 -20.67 -16.62
N ASN A 159 2.81 -21.75 -17.08
CA ASN A 159 3.46 -22.77 -17.88
C ASN A 159 2.51 -23.23 -19.01
N ALA A 160 2.95 -24.18 -19.83
CA ALA A 160 2.18 -24.67 -20.97
C ALA A 160 0.78 -25.24 -20.60
N THR A 161 0.58 -25.67 -19.35
CA THR A 161 -0.67 -26.24 -18.84
C THR A 161 -1.49 -25.20 -18.06
N THR A 162 -0.84 -24.42 -17.19
CA THR A 162 -1.44 -23.32 -16.42
C THR A 162 -1.10 -22.01 -17.13
N VAL A 163 -1.94 -21.62 -18.10
CA VAL A 163 -1.79 -20.45 -18.98
C VAL A 163 -1.64 -19.12 -18.20
N VAL A 164 -1.98 -19.12 -16.90
CA VAL A 164 -1.73 -18.05 -15.93
C VAL A 164 -1.00 -18.63 -14.70
N PRO A 165 -0.28 -17.80 -13.91
CA PRO A 165 0.28 -18.24 -12.65
C PRO A 165 -0.80 -18.84 -11.73
N PRO A 166 -0.59 -20.05 -11.19
CA PRO A 166 -1.66 -20.85 -10.58
C PRO A 166 -1.86 -20.60 -9.07
N ASN A 167 -1.05 -19.74 -8.45
CA ASN A 167 -1.09 -19.51 -7.00
C ASN A 167 -1.70 -18.15 -6.62
N THR A 168 -2.48 -18.12 -5.55
CA THR A 168 -3.09 -16.93 -4.97
C THR A 168 -2.14 -16.20 -4.01
N PRO A 169 -2.35 -14.89 -3.76
CA PRO A 169 -1.71 -14.16 -2.67
C PRO A 169 -1.86 -14.84 -1.31
N LYS A 170 -3.05 -15.42 -1.04
CA LYS A 170 -3.33 -16.11 0.21
C LYS A 170 -2.42 -17.32 0.43
N GLN A 171 -2.22 -18.16 -0.60
CA GLN A 171 -1.32 -19.31 -0.50
C GLN A 171 0.12 -18.89 -0.21
N PHE A 172 0.60 -17.82 -0.86
CA PHE A 172 1.92 -17.25 -0.59
C PHE A 172 2.06 -16.81 0.88
N LEU A 173 1.07 -16.11 1.43
CA LEU A 173 1.11 -15.63 2.81
C LEU A 173 0.94 -16.75 3.83
N ASP A 174 0.02 -17.70 3.59
CA ASP A 174 -0.24 -18.83 4.48
C ASP A 174 1.00 -19.73 4.65
N ALA A 175 1.78 -19.93 3.58
CA ALA A 175 3.03 -20.69 3.64
C ALA A 175 4.11 -20.07 4.54
N ARG A 176 3.95 -18.80 4.93
CA ARG A 176 4.86 -18.05 5.81
C ARG A 176 4.34 -17.95 7.25
N GLY A 177 3.15 -18.47 7.53
CA GLY A 177 2.51 -18.41 8.84
C GLY A 177 2.41 -16.97 9.37
N ASN A 178 2.82 -16.77 10.62
CA ASN A 178 2.71 -15.46 11.28
C ASN A 178 3.85 -14.48 10.96
N MET A 179 4.88 -14.91 10.20
CA MET A 179 6.12 -14.14 9.96
C MET A 179 6.71 -13.57 11.28
N LEU A 180 7.30 -12.36 11.25
CA LEU A 180 7.71 -11.65 12.47
C LEU A 180 6.48 -11.11 13.20
N VAL A 181 6.41 -11.35 14.51
CA VAL A 181 5.29 -10.96 15.38
C VAL A 181 5.70 -9.80 16.28
N VAL A 182 4.90 -8.75 16.31
CA VAL A 182 5.06 -7.60 17.21
C VAL A 182 3.81 -7.49 18.10
N GLN A 183 4.00 -7.37 19.41
CA GLN A 183 2.95 -6.99 20.36
C GLN A 183 3.02 -5.48 20.58
N GLU A 184 2.05 -4.77 20.04
CA GLU A 184 1.96 -3.31 20.11
C GLU A 184 0.90 -2.92 21.13
N LEU A 185 1.34 -2.48 22.32
CA LEU A 185 0.47 -2.01 23.40
C LEU A 185 -0.67 -3.01 23.71
N GLY A 186 -0.31 -4.31 23.76
CA GLY A 186 -1.23 -5.42 24.01
C GLY A 186 -1.97 -5.97 22.77
N THR A 187 -1.72 -5.43 21.57
CA THR A 187 -2.31 -5.92 20.31
C THR A 187 -1.27 -6.67 19.48
N ALA A 188 -1.57 -7.91 19.11
CA ALA A 188 -0.71 -8.69 18.23
C ALA A 188 -0.78 -8.17 16.77
N ARG A 189 0.38 -7.85 16.21
CA ARG A 189 0.62 -7.45 14.81
C ARG A 189 1.47 -8.52 14.16
N ASN A 190 0.84 -9.41 13.41
CA ASN A 190 1.51 -10.49 12.69
C ASN A 190 1.81 -10.06 11.25
N GLY A 191 2.68 -10.81 10.57
CA GLY A 191 2.89 -10.65 9.14
C GLY A 191 3.80 -9.47 8.77
N ASN A 192 4.81 -9.18 9.60
CA ASN A 192 5.72 -8.06 9.36
C ASN A 192 6.91 -8.48 8.49
N ALA A 193 7.28 -7.62 7.53
CA ALA A 193 8.41 -7.81 6.64
C ALA A 193 9.75 -7.73 7.38
N PHE A 194 9.85 -6.72 8.25
CA PHE A 194 11.02 -6.50 9.11
C PHE A 194 10.63 -5.81 10.41
N VAL A 195 11.54 -5.89 11.39
CA VAL A 195 11.49 -5.16 12.65
C VAL A 195 12.84 -4.49 12.87
N LEU A 196 12.83 -3.21 13.27
CA LEU A 196 13.97 -2.40 13.64
C LEU A 196 13.87 -2.04 15.12
N ILE A 197 14.97 -2.13 15.84
CA ILE A 197 15.00 -2.01 17.30
C ILE A 197 16.17 -1.12 17.72
N SER A 198 15.88 -0.01 18.38
CA SER A 198 16.82 0.70 19.25
C SER A 198 16.60 0.22 20.67
N HIS A 199 17.69 -0.13 21.36
CA HIS A 199 17.66 -0.68 22.73
C HIS A 199 17.52 0.41 23.80
N GLY A 200 16.81 1.49 23.47
CA GLY A 200 16.49 2.55 24.41
C GLY A 200 17.69 3.33 24.93
N GLU A 201 17.54 3.93 26.10
CA GLU A 201 18.53 4.71 26.83
C GLU A 201 19.49 3.80 27.62
N SER A 202 18.94 2.73 28.20
CA SER A 202 19.64 1.67 28.91
C SER A 202 20.69 0.98 28.01
N GLY A 203 20.35 0.74 26.74
CA GLY A 203 21.19 0.06 25.77
C GLY A 203 21.42 -1.41 26.07
N LEU A 204 20.60 -2.01 26.95
CA LEU A 204 20.71 -3.43 27.28
C LEU A 204 20.41 -4.26 26.03
N GLY A 205 21.25 -5.23 25.71
CA GLY A 205 21.14 -6.03 24.50
C GLY A 205 21.54 -5.30 23.21
N ALA A 206 22.08 -4.07 23.27
CA ALA A 206 22.58 -3.37 22.09
C ALA A 206 23.97 -3.85 21.65
N TRP A 207 24.29 -3.63 20.37
CA TRP A 207 25.66 -3.76 19.87
C TRP A 207 26.36 -2.41 19.87
N ALA A 208 27.63 -2.37 20.31
CA ALA A 208 28.45 -1.17 20.26
C ALA A 208 28.70 -0.70 18.81
N ALA A 209 28.88 0.60 18.60
CA ALA A 209 29.07 1.18 17.28
C ALA A 209 30.28 0.58 16.55
N GLU A 210 31.42 0.45 17.23
CA GLU A 210 32.70 0.00 16.65
C GLU A 210 32.80 -1.53 16.53
N GLY A 211 31.71 -2.25 16.82
CA GLY A 211 31.73 -3.72 16.97
C GLY A 211 32.25 -4.14 18.34
N GLY A 212 32.54 -5.43 18.49
CA GLY A 212 32.90 -6.03 19.77
C GLY A 212 31.72 -6.63 20.53
N ALA A 213 31.82 -6.65 21.84
CA ALA A 213 30.84 -7.31 22.69
C ALA A 213 29.49 -6.58 22.66
N ARG A 214 28.42 -7.37 22.75
CA ARG A 214 27.08 -6.89 23.00
C ARG A 214 27.01 -6.35 24.43
N SER A 215 26.23 -5.28 24.65
CA SER A 215 25.86 -4.82 25.98
C SER A 215 25.20 -5.94 26.77
N GLU A 216 25.23 -5.82 28.10
CA GLU A 216 24.53 -6.75 29.01
C GLU A 216 23.08 -6.96 28.55
N MET A 217 22.62 -8.21 28.60
CA MET A 217 21.26 -8.55 28.18
C MET A 217 20.23 -7.98 29.17
N PRO A 218 19.05 -7.58 28.71
CA PRO A 218 17.94 -7.25 29.60
C PRO A 218 17.56 -8.46 30.47
N ASN A 219 16.78 -8.21 31.51
CA ASN A 219 16.25 -9.28 32.36
C ASN A 219 15.47 -10.30 31.51
N ALA A 220 15.84 -11.58 31.59
CA ALA A 220 15.28 -12.64 30.73
C ALA A 220 13.76 -12.85 30.86
N ALA A 221 13.16 -12.41 31.97
CA ALA A 221 11.70 -12.45 32.16
C ALA A 221 10.99 -11.15 31.70
N GLY A 222 11.74 -10.12 31.31
CA GLY A 222 11.24 -8.86 30.79
C GLY A 222 11.01 -8.89 29.28
N LYS A 223 10.23 -7.92 28.79
CA LYS A 223 9.85 -7.80 27.38
C LYS A 223 11.01 -7.37 26.47
N GLU A 224 11.92 -6.54 26.97
CA GLU A 224 13.11 -6.11 26.24
C GLU A 224 14.06 -7.27 25.89
N TYR A 225 14.08 -8.32 26.71
CA TYR A 225 14.92 -9.48 26.43
C TYR A 225 14.59 -10.10 25.07
N THR A 226 13.30 -10.21 24.74
CA THR A 226 12.85 -10.72 23.45
C THR A 226 13.14 -9.76 22.29
N ASN A 227 13.19 -8.45 22.53
CA ASN A 227 13.67 -7.47 21.55
C ASN A 227 15.16 -7.63 21.23
N ALA A 228 15.95 -8.16 22.16
CA ALA A 228 17.34 -8.52 21.92
C ALA A 228 17.51 -9.84 21.13
N GLN A 229 16.52 -10.73 21.07
CA GLN A 229 16.70 -12.04 20.44
C GLN A 229 16.60 -12.03 18.90
N ALA A 230 17.09 -13.10 18.27
CA ALA A 230 16.99 -13.34 16.83
C ALA A 230 15.55 -13.55 16.33
N GLY A 231 14.64 -13.97 17.22
CA GLY A 231 13.26 -14.33 16.90
C GLY A 231 12.39 -14.33 18.15
N GLY A 232 11.11 -14.67 17.96
CA GLY A 232 10.10 -14.60 19.00
C GLY A 232 9.14 -13.43 18.78
N THR A 233 8.48 -13.01 19.87
CA THR A 233 7.59 -11.85 19.86
C THR A 233 8.37 -10.60 20.25
N TYR A 234 8.34 -9.59 19.39
CA TYR A 234 8.89 -8.26 19.70
C TYR A 234 7.82 -7.41 20.38
N TRP A 235 8.22 -6.48 21.23
CA TRP A 235 7.30 -5.68 22.03
C TRP A 235 7.46 -4.20 21.76
N ILE A 236 6.32 -3.50 21.65
CA ILE A 236 6.20 -2.06 21.77
C ILE A 236 5.32 -1.81 22.98
N GLU A 237 5.91 -1.19 24.00
CA GLU A 237 5.22 -0.81 25.22
C GLU A 237 5.41 0.68 25.52
N SER A 238 4.59 1.19 26.43
CA SER A 238 4.86 2.49 27.03
C SER A 238 6.17 2.42 27.81
N ARG A 239 6.99 3.47 27.68
CA ARG A 239 8.25 3.56 28.42
C ARG A 239 7.97 3.47 29.92
N SER A 240 8.78 2.68 30.63
CA SER A 240 8.74 2.61 32.09
C SER A 240 9.14 3.94 32.73
N ASP A 241 8.64 4.20 33.94
CA ASP A 241 9.05 5.37 34.71
C ASP A 241 10.57 5.36 34.94
N ASN A 242 11.21 6.54 34.97
CA ASN A 242 12.66 6.68 35.15
C ASN A 242 13.17 6.11 36.50
N THR A 243 12.28 5.84 37.44
CA THR A 243 12.60 5.19 38.73
C THR A 243 12.70 3.67 38.63
N VAL A 244 12.22 3.06 37.56
CA VAL A 244 12.35 1.61 37.32
C VAL A 244 13.79 1.30 36.94
N SER A 245 14.41 0.38 37.66
CA SER A 245 15.79 -0.04 37.38
C SER A 245 15.88 -0.73 36.01
N PRO A 246 16.93 -0.46 35.20
CA PRO A 246 17.16 -1.19 33.94
C PRO A 246 17.24 -2.72 34.07
N ALA A 247 17.58 -3.23 35.26
CA ALA A 247 17.63 -4.68 35.51
C ALA A 247 16.25 -5.30 35.89
N ALA A 248 15.23 -4.48 36.08
CA ALA A 248 13.89 -4.94 36.47
C ALA A 248 13.13 -5.55 35.30
N THR A 249 12.26 -6.52 35.57
CA THR A 249 11.40 -7.15 34.56
C THR A 249 10.39 -6.18 33.92
N ALA A 250 10.03 -5.13 34.64
CA ALA A 250 9.09 -4.09 34.20
C ALA A 250 9.77 -2.92 33.47
N HIS A 251 11.10 -2.93 33.34
CA HIS A 251 11.81 -1.91 32.58
C HIS A 251 11.49 -2.04 31.09
N PHE A 252 11.23 -0.91 30.44
CA PHE A 252 11.01 -0.84 29.00
C PHE A 252 11.38 0.56 28.50
N ASP A 253 12.42 0.67 27.69
CA ASP A 253 12.82 1.91 27.02
C ASP A 253 13.19 1.74 25.54
N ASP A 254 13.07 0.52 25.02
CA ASP A 254 13.23 0.16 23.61
C ASP A 254 12.32 0.96 22.66
N GLY A 255 12.89 1.36 21.52
CA GLY A 255 12.16 1.90 20.38
C GLY A 255 12.08 0.85 19.28
N VAL A 256 10.87 0.34 19.01
CA VAL A 256 10.65 -0.69 17.98
C VAL A 256 9.77 -0.16 16.86
N VAL A 257 10.23 -0.34 15.62
CA VAL A 257 9.50 0.00 14.39
C VAL A 257 9.39 -1.24 13.52
N TYR A 258 8.23 -1.45 12.91
CA TYR A 258 7.99 -2.58 12.04
C TYR A 258 7.26 -2.14 10.78
N LYS A 259 7.31 -2.97 9.74
CA LYS A 259 6.56 -2.75 8.50
C LYS A 259 5.71 -3.98 8.18
N PRO A 260 4.37 -3.87 8.16
CA PRO A 260 3.51 -4.95 7.68
C PRO A 260 3.87 -5.35 6.24
N PHE A 261 3.94 -6.64 5.95
CA PHE A 261 4.31 -7.12 4.62
C PHE A 261 3.31 -6.69 3.54
N ALA A 262 2.02 -6.63 3.88
CA ALA A 262 0.95 -6.18 2.98
C ALA A 262 1.14 -4.74 2.49
N ASP A 263 1.74 -3.87 3.29
CA ASP A 263 2.06 -2.50 2.90
C ASP A 263 3.43 -2.44 2.22
N PHE A 264 4.40 -3.17 2.77
CA PHE A 264 5.75 -3.27 2.22
C PHE A 264 5.75 -3.69 0.74
N VAL A 265 4.99 -4.74 0.39
CA VAL A 265 4.97 -5.30 -0.97
C VAL A 265 4.40 -4.30 -2.00
N LYS A 266 3.51 -3.39 -1.57
CA LYS A 266 2.96 -2.30 -2.39
C LYS A 266 3.95 -1.15 -2.54
N ASP A 267 4.71 -0.85 -1.49
CA ASP A 267 5.74 0.20 -1.53
C ASP A 267 6.86 -0.18 -2.49
N VAL A 268 7.29 -1.46 -2.49
CA VAL A 268 8.33 -1.97 -3.40
C VAL A 268 7.84 -2.29 -4.81
N LYS A 269 6.54 -2.09 -5.10
CA LYS A 269 5.90 -2.38 -6.41
C LYS A 269 6.03 -3.84 -6.85
N LEU A 270 6.02 -4.77 -5.90
CA LEU A 270 6.09 -6.22 -6.15
C LEU A 270 4.83 -6.96 -5.71
N ALA A 271 3.73 -6.23 -5.52
CA ALA A 271 2.43 -6.81 -5.22
C ALA A 271 1.97 -7.78 -6.33
N GLU A 272 1.01 -8.62 -5.96
CA GLU A 272 0.31 -9.52 -6.85
C GLU A 272 -0.30 -8.82 -8.07
N ARG A 273 -0.56 -9.60 -9.11
CA ARG A 273 -1.19 -9.09 -10.34
C ARG A 273 -2.47 -9.88 -10.61
N ALA A 274 -3.41 -9.23 -11.29
CA ALA A 274 -4.54 -9.91 -11.89
C ALA A 274 -4.08 -10.54 -13.22
N TRP A 275 -3.82 -11.84 -13.24
CA TRP A 275 -3.39 -12.55 -14.46
C TRP A 275 -4.57 -13.16 -15.24
N GLY A 276 -5.75 -13.27 -14.60
CA GLY A 276 -6.99 -13.68 -15.25
C GLY A 276 -7.55 -12.56 -16.11
N ASN A 277 -7.44 -12.69 -17.43
CA ASN A 277 -7.99 -11.73 -18.37
C ASN A 277 -9.52 -11.75 -18.28
N PRO A 278 -10.21 -10.63 -17.99
CA PRO A 278 -11.65 -10.57 -18.19
C PRO A 278 -11.95 -10.87 -19.66
N PHE A 279 -12.98 -11.68 -19.92
CA PHE A 279 -13.45 -11.86 -21.28
C PHE A 279 -14.13 -10.56 -21.75
N GLY A 280 -13.83 -10.14 -22.97
CA GLY A 280 -14.32 -8.88 -23.49
C GLY A 280 -13.97 -7.65 -22.66
N SER A 281 -12.75 -7.64 -22.09
CA SER A 281 -12.19 -6.42 -21.50
C SER A 281 -11.76 -5.44 -22.57
N THR A 282 -12.20 -4.19 -22.50
CA THR A 282 -11.75 -3.12 -23.37
C THR A 282 -11.79 -1.79 -22.63
N THR A 283 -10.66 -1.08 -22.63
CA THR A 283 -10.61 0.36 -22.36
C THR A 283 -10.77 1.08 -23.68
N PHE A 284 -11.76 1.96 -23.79
CA PHE A 284 -12.09 2.63 -25.04
C PHE A 284 -11.13 3.80 -25.30
N THR A 285 -9.96 3.48 -25.82
CA THR A 285 -8.95 4.43 -26.30
C THR A 285 -9.12 4.67 -27.81
N ALA A 286 -8.52 5.75 -28.33
CA ALA A 286 -8.51 5.99 -29.78
C ALA A 286 -8.00 4.78 -30.58
N ALA A 287 -6.97 4.06 -30.08
CA ALA A 287 -6.43 2.87 -30.72
C ALA A 287 -7.45 1.73 -30.80
N THR A 288 -8.17 1.48 -29.70
CA THR A 288 -9.18 0.41 -29.66
C THR A 288 -10.42 0.73 -30.53
N ILE A 289 -10.79 2.01 -30.62
CA ILE A 289 -11.90 2.46 -31.49
C ILE A 289 -11.52 2.30 -32.97
N ALA A 290 -10.30 2.71 -33.34
CA ALA A 290 -9.78 2.53 -34.68
C ALA A 290 -9.69 1.05 -35.06
N ALA A 291 -9.23 0.19 -34.14
CA ALA A 291 -9.18 -1.26 -34.34
C ALA A 291 -10.57 -1.88 -34.56
N ALA A 292 -11.61 -1.32 -33.93
CA ALA A 292 -13.01 -1.72 -34.13
C ALA A 292 -13.66 -1.11 -35.40
N GLY A 293 -12.90 -0.36 -36.21
CA GLY A 293 -13.35 0.22 -37.48
C GLY A 293 -14.10 1.55 -37.36
N GLY A 294 -14.00 2.23 -36.21
CA GLY A 294 -14.54 3.58 -35.97
C GLY A 294 -13.51 4.70 -36.20
N ASP A 295 -13.97 5.88 -36.61
CA ASP A 295 -13.14 7.09 -36.69
C ASP A 295 -12.90 7.66 -35.28
N ALA A 296 -11.69 7.47 -34.75
CA ALA A 296 -11.29 8.01 -33.45
C ALA A 296 -10.73 9.45 -33.51
N THR A 297 -10.67 10.06 -34.70
CA THR A 297 -10.18 11.45 -34.88
C THR A 297 -11.26 12.49 -34.61
N GLN A 298 -12.52 12.06 -34.62
CA GLN A 298 -13.72 12.87 -34.40
C GLN A 298 -14.50 12.36 -33.19
N PHE A 299 -15.44 13.18 -32.70
CA PHE A 299 -16.39 12.71 -31.68
C PHE A 299 -17.34 11.65 -32.21
N ASN A 300 -17.65 11.70 -33.50
CA ASN A 300 -18.49 10.72 -34.16
C ASN A 300 -17.65 9.65 -34.83
N THR A 301 -17.81 8.40 -34.41
CA THR A 301 -17.03 7.27 -34.98
C THR A 301 -17.46 6.88 -36.39
N GLY A 302 -18.57 7.43 -36.89
CA GLY A 302 -19.16 7.09 -38.19
C GLY A 302 -19.88 5.73 -38.21
N ARG A 303 -20.00 5.06 -37.06
CA ARG A 303 -20.58 3.71 -36.95
C ARG A 303 -21.68 3.68 -35.89
N SER A 304 -22.85 3.16 -36.23
CA SER A 304 -23.93 2.85 -35.28
C SER A 304 -23.60 1.67 -34.36
N THR A 305 -22.71 0.79 -34.83
CA THR A 305 -22.23 -0.38 -34.09
C THR A 305 -20.73 -0.56 -34.30
N LEU A 306 -19.99 -0.81 -33.22
CA LEU A 306 -18.57 -1.18 -33.25
C LEU A 306 -18.39 -2.61 -32.74
N ASN A 307 -17.49 -3.37 -33.35
CA ASN A 307 -17.21 -4.75 -32.99
C ASN A 307 -15.79 -4.87 -32.41
N PHE A 308 -15.69 -5.30 -31.15
CA PHE A 308 -14.43 -5.49 -30.42
C PHE A 308 -14.02 -6.98 -30.37
N GLY A 309 -14.62 -7.82 -31.22
CA GLY A 309 -14.41 -9.26 -31.34
C GLY A 309 -15.13 -10.08 -30.27
N SER A 310 -15.00 -9.67 -29.02
CA SER A 310 -15.57 -10.32 -27.83
C SER A 310 -16.97 -9.78 -27.46
N PHE A 311 -17.31 -8.61 -27.97
CA PHE A 311 -18.64 -8.01 -27.89
C PHE A 311 -18.83 -6.99 -29.00
N THR A 312 -20.08 -6.67 -29.28
CA THR A 312 -20.46 -5.50 -30.07
C THR A 312 -21.09 -4.45 -29.18
N VAL A 313 -20.85 -3.18 -29.49
CA VAL A 313 -21.54 -2.05 -28.87
C VAL A 313 -22.36 -1.32 -29.91
N THR A 314 -23.63 -1.06 -29.60
CA THR A 314 -24.57 -0.35 -30.47
C THR A 314 -25.11 0.87 -29.75
N ALA A 315 -25.05 2.04 -30.39
CA ALA A 315 -25.66 3.25 -29.87
C ALA A 315 -27.16 3.30 -30.20
N PHE A 316 -27.95 3.84 -29.28
CA PHE A 316 -29.38 4.07 -29.47
C PHE A 316 -29.83 5.31 -28.70
N GLY A 317 -31.02 5.79 -29.02
CA GLY A 317 -31.65 6.97 -28.44
C GLY A 317 -32.51 7.69 -29.47
N ASP A 318 -33.25 8.71 -29.05
CA ASP A 318 -34.14 9.48 -29.92
C ASP A 318 -33.36 10.25 -30.99
N THR A 319 -32.15 10.67 -30.66
CA THR A 319 -31.23 11.43 -31.52
C THR A 319 -29.98 10.65 -31.92
N ALA A 320 -29.62 9.62 -31.15
CA ALA A 320 -28.39 8.86 -31.36
C ALA A 320 -28.44 8.04 -32.65
N ARG A 321 -27.36 8.16 -33.44
CA ARG A 321 -27.19 7.41 -34.69
C ARG A 321 -25.91 6.60 -34.70
N ASN A 322 -24.86 7.12 -34.06
CA ASN A 322 -23.54 6.52 -34.03
C ASN A 322 -23.03 6.37 -32.60
N VAL A 323 -22.05 5.49 -32.42
CA VAL A 323 -21.21 5.46 -31.22
C VAL A 323 -20.32 6.70 -31.27
N GLY A 324 -20.30 7.45 -30.17
CA GLY A 324 -19.43 8.60 -30.00
C GLY A 324 -18.16 8.24 -29.24
N PHE A 325 -17.05 8.94 -29.50
CA PHE A 325 -15.78 8.79 -28.80
C PHE A 325 -15.30 10.15 -28.25
N ASP A 326 -15.07 10.25 -26.94
CA ASP A 326 -14.65 11.52 -26.34
C ASP A 326 -13.13 11.71 -26.41
N ARG A 327 -12.68 12.43 -27.45
CA ARG A 327 -11.26 12.75 -27.64
C ARG A 327 -10.68 13.75 -26.63
N ASN A 328 -11.51 14.50 -25.91
CA ASN A 328 -11.03 15.47 -24.91
C ASN A 328 -10.61 14.76 -23.62
N VAL A 329 -11.35 13.72 -23.24
CA VAL A 329 -10.99 12.85 -22.10
C VAL A 329 -9.97 11.79 -22.52
N GLY A 330 -9.87 11.49 -23.82
CA GLY A 330 -8.92 10.55 -24.40
C GLY A 330 -9.29 9.07 -24.19
N THR A 331 -10.26 8.80 -23.31
CA THR A 331 -10.85 7.48 -23.10
C THR A 331 -12.36 7.56 -22.87
N GLY A 332 -13.11 6.75 -23.61
CA GLY A 332 -14.53 6.50 -23.40
C GLY A 332 -15.43 6.71 -24.61
N ILE A 333 -16.53 5.97 -24.59
CA ILE A 333 -17.58 6.01 -25.60
C ILE A 333 -18.93 6.41 -25.01
N GLY A 334 -19.74 7.07 -25.82
CA GLY A 334 -21.15 7.24 -25.56
C GLY A 334 -21.92 7.13 -26.87
N SER A 335 -23.04 7.82 -26.95
CA SER A 335 -23.87 7.90 -28.15
C SER A 335 -23.79 9.29 -28.74
N ILE A 336 -23.97 9.38 -30.05
CA ILE A 336 -23.90 10.67 -30.75
C ILE A 336 -24.86 10.69 -31.95
N GLY A 337 -25.52 11.83 -32.18
CA GLY A 337 -26.46 12.03 -33.28
C GLY A 337 -25.79 12.44 -34.59
N THR A 338 -26.58 12.63 -35.65
CA THR A 338 -26.11 13.18 -36.95
C THR A 338 -26.00 14.71 -36.95
N GLY A 339 -26.21 15.36 -35.81
CA GLY A 339 -26.29 16.81 -35.69
C GLY A 339 -24.95 17.46 -35.39
N SER A 340 -24.16 17.71 -36.44
CA SER A 340 -23.00 18.60 -36.42
C SER A 340 -21.74 18.08 -35.71
N ASN A 341 -20.62 18.19 -36.42
CA ASN A 341 -19.24 18.26 -35.94
C ASN A 341 -18.98 19.36 -34.87
N SER A 342 -20.01 20.09 -34.43
CA SER A 342 -20.05 21.05 -33.33
C SER A 342 -20.47 20.45 -31.98
N GLU A 343 -20.88 19.18 -31.90
CA GLU A 343 -21.03 18.52 -30.59
C GLU A 343 -19.64 18.40 -29.94
N THR A 344 -19.44 19.12 -28.83
CA THR A 344 -18.16 19.17 -28.11
C THR A 344 -17.94 17.96 -27.20
N THR A 345 -18.91 17.04 -27.14
CA THR A 345 -18.94 15.90 -26.23
C THR A 345 -19.66 14.72 -26.86
N ALA A 346 -19.22 13.49 -26.55
CA ALA A 346 -19.82 12.24 -27.03
C ALA A 346 -20.62 11.51 -25.94
N THR A 347 -21.17 12.26 -24.97
CA THR A 347 -21.87 11.72 -23.79
C THR A 347 -23.23 11.15 -24.15
N MET A 348 -23.63 10.04 -23.52
CA MET A 348 -25.03 9.63 -23.50
C MET A 348 -25.84 10.59 -22.63
N ASN A 349 -27.05 10.96 -23.06
CA ASN A 349 -27.92 11.88 -22.34
C ASN A 349 -29.30 11.30 -22.01
N ARG A 350 -29.71 11.41 -20.73
CA ARG A 350 -31.07 11.01 -20.32
C ARG A 350 -32.18 11.77 -21.07
N ALA A 351 -31.97 13.04 -21.46
CA ALA A 351 -33.00 13.88 -22.09
C ALA A 351 -33.53 13.31 -23.40
N THR A 352 -32.66 12.61 -24.15
CA THR A 352 -32.93 12.03 -25.47
C THR A 352 -32.98 10.50 -25.43
N ASN A 353 -33.15 9.92 -24.23
CA ASN A 353 -33.18 8.46 -23.99
C ASN A 353 -31.99 7.72 -24.62
N GLU A 354 -30.82 8.34 -24.56
CA GLU A 354 -29.62 7.83 -25.17
C GLU A 354 -28.93 6.77 -24.32
N GLY A 355 -28.34 5.78 -24.98
CA GLY A 355 -27.61 4.73 -24.30
C GLY A 355 -26.73 3.91 -25.23
N LEU A 356 -26.03 2.95 -24.61
CA LEU A 356 -25.20 1.96 -25.29
C LEU A 356 -25.65 0.56 -24.91
N ARG A 357 -25.86 -0.28 -25.93
CA ARG A 357 -26.12 -1.71 -25.77
C ARG A 357 -24.85 -2.49 -26.05
N PHE A 358 -24.47 -3.35 -25.12
CA PHE A 358 -23.34 -4.27 -25.24
C PHE A 358 -23.86 -5.69 -25.38
N GLN A 359 -23.53 -6.34 -26.49
CA GLN A 359 -23.84 -7.75 -26.75
C GLN A 359 -22.53 -8.55 -26.71
N PHE A 360 -22.38 -9.43 -25.73
CA PHE A 360 -21.20 -10.28 -25.56
C PHE A 360 -21.33 -11.57 -26.36
N THR A 361 -20.20 -12.06 -26.89
CA THR A 361 -20.17 -13.33 -27.63
C THR A 361 -20.14 -14.54 -26.68
N GLN A 362 -19.95 -14.32 -25.38
CA GLN A 362 -20.07 -15.33 -24.34
C GLN A 362 -20.96 -14.81 -23.21
N VAL A 363 -21.70 -15.73 -22.61
CA VAL A 363 -22.58 -15.45 -21.48
C VAL A 363 -21.73 -15.10 -20.25
N GLY A 364 -21.87 -13.87 -19.75
CA GLY A 364 -21.24 -13.36 -18.53
C GLY A 364 -22.06 -13.58 -17.26
N ARG A 365 -21.41 -13.39 -16.11
CA ARG A 365 -22.02 -13.45 -14.76
C ARG A 365 -21.78 -12.18 -13.95
N TYR A 366 -20.66 -11.50 -14.19
CA TYR A 366 -20.35 -10.20 -13.58
C TYR A 366 -19.96 -9.20 -14.67
N LEU A 367 -20.35 -7.94 -14.46
CA LEU A 367 -19.97 -6.81 -15.28
C LEU A 367 -19.08 -5.85 -14.48
N GLY A 368 -17.92 -5.54 -15.04
CA GLY A 368 -17.07 -4.44 -14.59
C GLY A 368 -17.20 -3.30 -15.57
N VAL A 369 -17.41 -2.10 -15.06
CA VAL A 369 -17.60 -0.92 -15.91
C VAL A 369 -16.98 0.28 -15.25
N THR A 370 -16.28 1.07 -16.05
CA THR A 370 -15.79 2.39 -15.66
C THR A 370 -16.59 3.44 -16.41
N LEU A 371 -17.22 4.34 -15.69
CA LEU A 371 -17.90 5.51 -16.23
C LEU A 371 -17.01 6.73 -16.08
N SER A 372 -17.09 7.65 -17.04
CA SER A 372 -16.46 8.98 -16.97
C SER A 372 -17.51 10.05 -17.28
N ARG A 373 -17.24 11.28 -16.85
CA ARG A 373 -18.23 12.36 -16.73
C ARG A 373 -19.47 11.90 -15.98
N PHE A 374 -19.26 11.17 -14.88
CA PHE A 374 -20.33 10.67 -14.03
C PHE A 374 -20.05 11.10 -12.59
N GLY A 375 -20.99 11.84 -12.01
CA GLY A 375 -20.82 12.59 -10.79
C GLY A 375 -20.18 13.97 -11.00
N ASP A 376 -20.22 14.57 -12.19
CA ASP A 376 -19.62 15.89 -12.45
C ASP A 376 -20.54 17.08 -12.09
N GLN A 377 -21.84 16.82 -11.93
CA GLN A 377 -22.82 17.82 -11.55
C GLN A 377 -22.71 18.19 -10.06
N SER A 378 -22.64 19.48 -9.75
CA SER A 378 -22.52 19.97 -8.38
C SER A 378 -23.82 19.77 -7.60
N GLY A 379 -23.72 19.17 -6.41
CA GLY A 379 -24.85 19.04 -5.47
C GLY A 379 -25.81 17.89 -5.76
N GLU A 380 -25.66 17.13 -6.85
CA GLU A 380 -26.59 16.07 -7.24
C GLU A 380 -25.93 14.73 -7.50
N ARG A 381 -26.59 13.66 -7.07
CA ARG A 381 -26.14 12.30 -7.36
C ARG A 381 -26.73 11.84 -8.69
N GLU A 382 -25.88 11.86 -9.71
CA GLU A 382 -26.19 11.25 -11.00
C GLU A 382 -26.48 9.76 -10.85
N ARG A 383 -27.40 9.27 -11.68
CA ARG A 383 -27.84 7.88 -11.69
C ARG A 383 -27.65 7.26 -13.06
N VAL A 384 -27.34 5.98 -13.06
CA VAL A 384 -27.18 5.15 -14.26
C VAL A 384 -27.86 3.82 -14.01
N SER A 385 -28.48 3.25 -15.03
CA SER A 385 -29.00 1.89 -14.96
C SER A 385 -28.27 0.96 -15.93
N PHE A 386 -28.21 -0.29 -15.51
CA PHE A 386 -27.70 -1.42 -16.26
C PHE A 386 -28.84 -2.43 -16.40
N ASP A 387 -29.30 -2.60 -17.63
CA ASP A 387 -30.42 -3.48 -17.97
C ASP A 387 -29.88 -4.74 -18.61
N PHE A 388 -29.85 -5.82 -17.84
CA PHE A 388 -29.30 -7.11 -18.23
C PHE A 388 -30.40 -8.00 -18.81
N VAL A 389 -30.12 -8.69 -19.91
CA VAL A 389 -31.00 -9.75 -20.42
C VAL A 389 -30.60 -11.07 -19.77
N ILE A 390 -31.47 -11.63 -18.93
CA ILE A 390 -31.26 -12.87 -18.17
C ILE A 390 -32.44 -13.81 -18.46
N GLY A 391 -32.17 -14.93 -19.13
CA GLY A 391 -33.21 -15.91 -19.48
C GLY A 391 -34.36 -15.31 -20.30
N GLY A 392 -34.08 -14.31 -21.14
CA GLY A 392 -35.06 -13.60 -21.96
C GLY A 392 -35.86 -12.51 -21.25
N SER A 393 -35.61 -12.27 -19.95
CA SER A 393 -36.21 -11.17 -19.18
C SER A 393 -35.18 -10.09 -18.88
N THR A 394 -35.62 -8.83 -18.79
CA THR A 394 -34.74 -7.72 -18.42
C THR A 394 -34.67 -7.54 -16.91
N VAL A 395 -33.47 -7.55 -16.35
CA VAL A 395 -33.19 -7.24 -14.94
C VAL A 395 -32.43 -5.92 -14.86
N ARG A 396 -33.01 -4.92 -14.19
CA ARG A 396 -32.45 -3.57 -14.05
C ARG A 396 -31.70 -3.43 -12.74
N VAL A 397 -30.43 -2.99 -12.82
CA VAL A 397 -29.63 -2.57 -11.66
C VAL A 397 -29.33 -1.08 -11.80
N THR A 398 -29.70 -0.28 -10.80
CA THR A 398 -29.39 1.17 -10.78
C THR A 398 -28.22 1.45 -9.85
N LYS A 399 -27.27 2.25 -10.32
CA LYS A 399 -26.13 2.75 -9.54
C LYS A 399 -26.12 4.28 -9.53
N MET A 400 -25.36 4.84 -8.61
CA MET A 400 -25.33 6.26 -8.31
C MET A 400 -23.89 6.72 -8.14
N ALA A 401 -23.59 7.96 -8.50
CA ALA A 401 -22.28 8.54 -8.26
C ALA A 401 -21.99 8.67 -6.75
N CYS A 402 -20.75 8.40 -6.33
CA CYS A 402 -20.39 8.41 -4.91
C CYS A 402 -20.07 9.80 -4.35
N ARG A 403 -19.57 10.69 -5.21
CA ARG A 403 -19.22 12.08 -4.88
C ARG A 403 -19.46 12.97 -6.08
N SER A 404 -19.81 14.22 -5.83
CA SER A 404 -19.86 15.27 -6.86
C SER A 404 -18.45 15.81 -7.10
N GLY A 405 -18.01 15.89 -8.35
CA GLY A 405 -16.75 16.52 -8.79
C GLY A 405 -15.64 15.56 -9.25
N ASP A 406 -15.76 14.25 -9.01
CA ASP A 406 -14.67 13.29 -9.29
C ASP A 406 -14.68 12.78 -10.74
N GLY A 407 -15.83 12.85 -11.43
CA GLY A 407 -15.93 12.68 -12.88
C GLY A 407 -15.56 11.30 -13.44
N ARG A 408 -15.12 10.32 -12.62
CA ARG A 408 -14.88 8.94 -13.03
C ARG A 408 -15.27 7.97 -11.92
N VAL A 409 -15.96 6.88 -12.27
CA VAL A 409 -16.48 5.93 -11.29
C VAL A 409 -16.42 4.50 -11.81
N ASN A 410 -15.99 3.55 -10.96
CA ASN A 410 -16.08 2.13 -11.27
C ASN A 410 -17.24 1.43 -10.55
N PHE A 411 -17.87 0.49 -11.26
CA PHE A 411 -18.81 -0.46 -10.68
C PHE A 411 -18.45 -1.89 -11.03
N THR A 412 -18.63 -2.78 -10.06
CA THR A 412 -18.78 -4.22 -10.29
C THR A 412 -20.23 -4.58 -10.02
N ILE A 413 -20.85 -5.29 -10.96
CA ILE A 413 -22.28 -5.59 -10.92
C ILE A 413 -22.48 -7.09 -11.13
N ASN A 414 -23.18 -7.71 -10.18
CA ASN A 414 -23.77 -9.02 -10.32
C ASN A 414 -25.29 -8.83 -10.45
N PRO A 415 -25.90 -9.10 -11.61
CA PRO A 415 -27.34 -8.92 -11.80
C PRO A 415 -28.17 -10.10 -11.25
N GLY A 416 -27.54 -11.07 -10.58
CA GLY A 416 -28.22 -12.23 -9.98
C GLY A 416 -28.43 -13.40 -10.95
N GLY A 417 -27.86 -13.33 -12.15
CA GLY A 417 -27.97 -14.38 -13.17
C GLY A 417 -26.98 -14.18 -14.31
N ASN A 418 -26.97 -15.16 -15.22
CA ASN A 418 -26.14 -15.16 -16.41
C ASN A 418 -26.75 -14.25 -17.49
N PHE A 419 -25.93 -13.40 -18.11
CA PHE A 419 -26.35 -12.42 -19.11
C PHE A 419 -25.42 -12.44 -20.33
N ASP A 420 -25.91 -12.15 -21.52
CA ASP A 420 -25.13 -11.93 -22.73
C ASP A 420 -25.35 -10.54 -23.33
N GLU A 421 -26.35 -9.81 -22.83
CA GLU A 421 -26.62 -8.42 -23.19
C GLU A 421 -26.72 -7.55 -21.93
N VAL A 422 -26.12 -6.36 -21.99
CA VAL A 422 -26.39 -5.28 -21.03
C VAL A 422 -26.59 -3.97 -21.76
N THR A 423 -27.62 -3.24 -21.39
CA THR A 423 -27.89 -1.88 -21.85
C THR A 423 -27.55 -0.88 -20.75
N ILE A 424 -26.75 0.14 -21.05
CA ILE A 424 -26.32 1.18 -20.12
C ILE A 424 -27.01 2.49 -20.49
N GLU A 425 -27.77 3.06 -19.55
CA GLU A 425 -28.56 4.27 -19.76
C GLU A 425 -28.37 5.25 -18.59
N PRO A 426 -28.11 6.55 -18.85
CA PRO A 426 -28.24 7.59 -17.85
C PRO A 426 -29.69 7.66 -17.33
N ARG A 427 -29.86 8.03 -16.07
CA ARG A 427 -31.16 8.21 -15.42
C ARG A 427 -31.32 9.66 -14.94
N LEU A 428 -32.50 9.98 -14.43
CA LEU A 428 -32.71 11.26 -13.77
C LEU A 428 -31.89 11.27 -12.46
N THR A 429 -31.36 12.40 -12.01
CA THR A 429 -30.64 12.50 -10.72
C THR A 429 -31.55 12.11 -9.53
N GLU A 430 -30.98 11.80 -8.37
CA GLU A 430 -31.73 11.31 -7.19
C GLU A 430 -32.78 12.29 -6.66
N TYR A 431 -32.45 13.59 -6.59
CA TYR A 431 -33.22 14.57 -5.82
C TYR A 431 -34.04 15.53 -6.69
N PHE A 432 -33.48 16.02 -7.79
CA PHE A 432 -34.06 17.12 -8.56
C PHE A 432 -34.50 16.71 -9.97
N ASN A 433 -34.36 15.43 -10.32
CA ASN A 433 -34.73 14.87 -11.61
C ASN A 433 -34.08 15.59 -12.80
N TYR A 434 -32.82 16.05 -12.67
CA TYR A 434 -32.06 16.52 -13.82
C TYR A 434 -31.59 15.35 -14.67
N ASN A 435 -31.28 15.63 -15.93
CA ASN A 435 -30.78 14.63 -16.86
C ASN A 435 -29.30 14.34 -16.55
N SER A 436 -28.99 13.10 -16.15
CA SER A 436 -27.60 12.66 -16.09
C SER A 436 -27.02 12.51 -17.50
N THR A 437 -25.72 12.79 -17.60
CA THR A 437 -24.93 12.58 -18.82
C THR A 437 -23.69 11.80 -18.46
N LEU A 438 -23.25 10.85 -19.29
CA LEU A 438 -22.03 10.08 -18.98
C LEU A 438 -21.44 9.40 -20.21
N ILE A 439 -20.22 8.91 -20.09
CA ILE A 439 -19.57 8.00 -21.06
C ILE A 439 -19.08 6.72 -20.37
N VAL A 440 -18.97 5.64 -21.13
CA VAL A 440 -18.36 4.39 -20.70
C VAL A 440 -16.88 4.41 -21.08
N ALA A 441 -15.99 4.55 -20.10
CA ALA A 441 -14.54 4.59 -20.30
C ALA A 441 -13.93 3.21 -20.52
N ALA A 442 -14.50 2.19 -19.87
CA ALA A 442 -14.08 0.80 -20.05
C ALA A 442 -15.17 -0.18 -19.63
N ILE A 443 -15.07 -1.39 -20.15
CA ILE A 443 -15.95 -2.51 -19.81
C ILE A 443 -15.14 -3.81 -19.70
N ALA A 444 -15.62 -4.72 -18.87
CA ALA A 444 -15.08 -6.06 -18.72
C ALA A 444 -16.18 -7.03 -18.27
N THR A 445 -16.13 -8.28 -18.73
CA THR A 445 -17.06 -9.31 -18.26
C THR A 445 -16.34 -10.54 -17.77
N CYS A 446 -17.00 -11.23 -16.84
CA CYS A 446 -16.60 -12.56 -16.42
C CYS A 446 -17.51 -13.61 -17.06
N PRO A 447 -17.01 -14.52 -17.91
CA PRO A 447 -17.83 -15.59 -18.48
C PRO A 447 -18.41 -16.48 -17.39
N SER A 448 -19.67 -16.86 -17.54
CA SER A 448 -20.35 -17.86 -16.70
C SER A 448 -19.70 -19.24 -16.77
N THR A 449 -19.03 -19.56 -17.88
CA THR A 449 -18.24 -20.79 -18.06
C THR A 449 -16.89 -20.74 -17.36
N ASN A 450 -16.42 -19.53 -17.01
CA ASN A 450 -15.20 -19.33 -16.27
C ASN A 450 -15.54 -19.18 -14.77
N ALA A 451 -15.66 -20.32 -14.10
CA ALA A 451 -15.99 -20.40 -12.68
C ALA A 451 -15.01 -19.63 -11.77
N THR A 452 -13.81 -19.26 -12.26
CA THR A 452 -12.81 -18.50 -11.50
C THR A 452 -12.89 -16.99 -11.74
N CYS A 453 -13.76 -16.52 -12.63
CA CYS A 453 -13.97 -15.09 -12.85
C CYS A 453 -15.12 -14.60 -11.96
N THR A 454 -14.78 -14.14 -10.75
CA THR A 454 -15.75 -13.77 -9.71
C THR A 454 -16.20 -12.31 -9.76
N ALA A 455 -15.37 -11.44 -10.32
CA ALA A 455 -15.68 -10.04 -10.61
C ALA A 455 -14.50 -9.47 -11.41
N PRO A 456 -14.72 -8.85 -12.58
CA PRO A 456 -13.64 -8.09 -13.21
C PRO A 456 -13.27 -6.94 -12.26
N GLY A 457 -12.06 -7.02 -11.68
CA GLY A 457 -11.54 -5.96 -10.82
C GLY A 457 -11.65 -4.64 -11.56
N ALA A 458 -12.28 -3.66 -10.92
CA ALA A 458 -12.34 -2.30 -11.41
C ALA A 458 -10.95 -1.84 -11.90
N ILE A 459 -10.91 -1.23 -13.09
CA ILE A 459 -9.71 -0.55 -13.57
C ILE A 459 -9.27 0.43 -12.48
N ALA A 460 -7.98 0.39 -12.13
CA ALA A 460 -7.40 0.81 -10.86
C ALA A 460 -7.53 2.29 -10.42
N SER A 461 -8.43 3.09 -11.00
CA SER A 461 -8.72 4.44 -10.53
C SER A 461 -10.21 4.63 -10.24
N GLU A 462 -10.52 4.70 -8.95
CA GLU A 462 -11.77 5.22 -8.35
C GLU A 462 -12.91 4.21 -8.14
N ASN A 463 -12.79 3.43 -7.06
CA ASN A 463 -13.86 2.55 -6.58
C ASN A 463 -14.83 3.32 -5.70
N CYS A 464 -16.06 3.45 -6.18
CA CYS A 464 -17.24 3.63 -5.36
C CYS A 464 -17.44 2.40 -4.46
N PRO A 465 -17.73 2.54 -3.16
CA PRO A 465 -18.06 1.40 -2.30
C PRO A 465 -19.26 0.59 -2.81
#